data_AF-A0A497NPA4-F1
#
_entry.id   AF-A0A497NPA4-F1
#
_cell.length_a   1.000
_cell.length_b   1.000
_cell.length_c   1.000
_cell.angle_alpha   90.00
_cell.angle_beta   90.00
_cell.angle_gamma   90.00
#
_symmetry.space_group_name_H-M   'P 1'
#
loop_
_entity.id
_entity.type
_entity.pdbx_description
1 polymer ?
#
loop_
_entity_poly.entity_id
_entity_poly.type
_entity_poly.pdbx_seq_one_letter_code
_entity_poly.pdbx_strand_id
1 'polypeptide(L)'
;MVKSIERSADHAARIASVIPTLATPINGKAIKGVVAMSSLAQEIHENSMKALYKYDPALINGSIARVNKVIDLEEEAIEHLLKLKTEPRNMMGIRLILESVRRIAEYGTDIAEIAINLSVK
;
A
#
# COMPACT_ATOMS: atom_id res chain seq x y z
N MET A 1 11.65 -5.07 -12.12
CA MET A 1 10.20 -5.22 -12.32
C MET A 1 9.69 -6.53 -11.74
N VAL A 2 10.06 -7.70 -12.26
CA VAL A 2 9.54 -9.01 -11.79
C VAL A 2 9.61 -9.16 -10.27
N LYS A 3 10.77 -8.87 -9.66
CA LYS A 3 10.94 -8.87 -8.20
C LYS A 3 10.02 -7.91 -7.43
N SER A 4 9.62 -6.78 -8.01
CA SER A 4 8.71 -5.83 -7.34
C SER A 4 7.26 -6.29 -7.42
N ILE A 5 6.89 -6.97 -8.51
CA ILE A 5 5.57 -7.61 -8.65
C ILE A 5 5.45 -8.80 -7.68
N GLU A 6 6.46 -9.67 -7.64
CA GLU A 6 6.55 -10.79 -6.69
C GLU A 6 6.41 -10.31 -5.24
N ARG A 7 7.23 -9.33 -4.83
CA ARG A 7 7.16 -8.79 -3.48
C ARG A 7 5.80 -8.14 -3.16
N SER A 8 5.16 -7.50 -4.14
CA SER A 8 3.78 -6.99 -3.96
C SER A 8 2.79 -8.13 -3.69
N ALA A 9 2.90 -9.24 -4.43
CA ALA A 9 2.06 -10.42 -4.23
C ALA A 9 2.29 -11.08 -2.87
N ASP A 10 3.54 -11.17 -2.40
CA ASP A 10 3.88 -11.68 -1.08
C ASP A 10 3.21 -10.87 0.04
N HIS A 11 3.21 -9.54 -0.08
CA HIS A 11 2.53 -8.68 0.87
C HIS A 11 1.00 -8.80 0.81
N ALA A 12 0.43 -8.99 -0.38
CA ALA A 12 -1.00 -9.29 -0.52
C ALA A 12 -1.36 -10.63 0.17
N ALA A 13 -0.52 -11.66 0.02
CA ALA A 13 -0.68 -12.93 0.72
C ALA A 13 -0.53 -12.77 2.24
N ARG A 14 0.40 -11.92 2.71
CA ARG A 14 0.56 -11.58 4.13
C ARG A 14 -0.68 -10.87 4.69
N ILE A 15 -1.30 -9.97 3.94
CA ILE A 15 -2.58 -9.35 4.35
C ILE A 15 -3.64 -10.44 4.54
N ALA A 16 -3.80 -11.33 3.56
CA ALA A 16 -4.78 -12.41 3.62
C ALA A 16 -4.54 -13.36 4.81
N SER A 17 -3.28 -13.66 5.15
CA SER A 17 -2.94 -14.53 6.28
C SER A 17 -3.16 -13.90 7.66
N VAL A 18 -3.09 -12.57 7.76
CA VAL A 18 -3.31 -11.84 9.02
C VAL A 18 -4.79 -11.70 9.34
N ILE A 19 -5.67 -11.48 8.36
CA ILE A 19 -7.11 -11.28 8.55
C ILE A 19 -7.77 -12.32 9.48
N PRO A 20 -7.57 -13.65 9.33
CA PRO A 20 -8.21 -14.64 10.21
C PRO A 20 -7.67 -14.65 11.65
N THR A 21 -6.56 -13.96 11.93
CA THR A 21 -5.94 -13.90 13.27
C THR A 21 -6.52 -12.80 14.16
N LEU A 22 -7.38 -11.94 13.60
CA LEU A 22 -8.02 -10.85 14.31
C LEU A 22 -9.03 -11.40 15.33
N ALA A 23 -8.91 -10.98 16.58
CA ALA A 23 -9.68 -11.48 17.72
C ALA A 23 -11.12 -10.96 17.77
N THR A 24 -11.35 -9.73 17.29
CA THR A 24 -12.66 -9.08 17.32
C THR A 24 -12.94 -8.34 16.01
N PRO A 25 -14.22 -8.06 15.67
CA PRO A 25 -14.54 -7.24 14.51
C PRO A 25 -13.87 -5.86 14.58
N ILE A 26 -13.32 -5.40 13.45
CA ILE A 26 -12.70 -4.08 13.36
C ILE A 26 -13.80 -3.01 13.30
N ASN A 27 -13.57 -1.87 13.96
CA ASN A 27 -14.43 -0.70 13.84
C ASN A 27 -14.62 -0.28 12.36
N GLY A 28 -15.87 -0.03 11.97
CA GLY A 28 -16.25 0.30 10.59
C GLY A 28 -15.58 1.56 10.02
N LYS A 29 -15.19 2.53 10.85
CA LYS A 29 -14.44 3.72 10.40
C LYS A 29 -12.95 3.41 10.25
N ALA A 30 -12.38 2.58 11.13
CA ALA A 30 -11.00 2.14 11.01
C ALA A 30 -10.77 1.29 9.74
N ILE A 31 -11.67 0.36 9.44
CA ILE A 31 -11.56 -0.46 8.22
C ILE A 31 -11.68 0.38 6.94
N LYS A 32 -12.51 1.44 6.94
CA LYS A 32 -12.58 2.38 5.81
C LYS A 32 -11.24 3.07 5.55
N GLY A 33 -10.50 3.42 6.60
CA GLY A 33 -9.15 3.99 6.47
C GLY A 33 -8.17 3.01 5.83
N VAL A 34 -8.16 1.75 6.30
CA VAL A 34 -7.33 0.68 5.73
C VAL A 34 -7.66 0.45 4.25
N VAL A 35 -8.95 0.39 3.90
CA VAL A 35 -9.40 0.19 2.51
C VAL A 35 -9.02 1.39 1.62
N ALA A 36 -9.12 2.62 2.12
CA ALA A 36 -8.71 3.80 1.38
C ALA A 36 -7.21 3.78 1.08
N MET A 37 -6.38 3.46 2.08
CA MET A 37 -4.94 3.28 1.89
C MET A 37 -4.62 2.17 0.88
N SER A 38 -5.32 1.03 0.97
CA SER A 38 -5.17 -0.08 0.03
C SER A 38 -5.53 0.29 -1.41
N SER A 39 -6.59 1.09 -1.58
CA SER A 39 -7.04 1.55 -2.89
C SER A 39 -5.99 2.48 -3.53
N LEU A 40 -5.37 3.36 -2.74
CA LEU A 40 -4.30 4.22 -3.20
C LEU A 40 -3.04 3.43 -3.58
N ALA A 41 -2.66 2.43 -2.79
CA ALA A 41 -1.54 1.55 -3.12
C ALA A 41 -1.78 0.78 -4.43
N GLN A 42 -3.01 0.31 -4.67
CA GLN A 42 -3.41 -0.32 -5.92
C GLN A 42 -3.33 0.68 -7.10
N GLU A 43 -3.82 1.91 -6.94
CA GLU A 43 -3.74 2.94 -7.98
C GLU A 43 -2.28 3.24 -8.37
N ILE A 44 -1.37 3.34 -7.39
CA ILE A 44 0.06 3.51 -7.64
C ILE A 44 0.58 2.34 -8.49
N HIS A 45 0.27 1.10 -8.10
CA HIS A 45 0.72 -0.08 -8.82
C HIS A 45 0.21 -0.11 -10.28
N GLU A 46 -1.08 0.17 -10.49
CA GLU A 46 -1.69 0.24 -11.83
C GLU A 46 -1.05 1.34 -12.70
N ASN A 47 -0.83 2.52 -12.12
CA ASN A 47 -0.21 3.64 -12.81
C ASN A 47 1.25 3.35 -13.17
N SER A 48 2.00 2.70 -12.27
CA SER A 48 3.38 2.31 -12.53
C SER A 48 3.49 1.28 -13.65
N MET A 49 2.57 0.30 -13.71
CA MET A 49 2.51 -0.63 -14.83
C MET A 49 2.17 0.09 -16.15
N LYS A 50 1.18 1.00 -16.14
CA LYS A 50 0.84 1.83 -17.32
C LYS A 50 2.03 2.68 -17.78
N ALA A 51 2.74 3.31 -16.84
CA ALA A 51 3.91 4.13 -17.12
C ALA A 51 5.02 3.31 -17.78
N LEU A 52 5.25 2.08 -17.31
CA LEU A 52 6.23 1.19 -17.91
C LEU A 52 5.89 0.79 -19.35
N TYR A 53 4.62 0.54 -19.65
CA TYR A 53 4.20 0.19 -21.02
C TYR A 53 4.14 1.39 -21.97
N LYS A 54 3.80 2.58 -21.46
CA LYS A 54 3.54 3.78 -22.28
C LYS A 54 4.68 4.79 -22.29
N TYR A 55 5.68 4.64 -21.41
CA TYR A 55 6.75 5.61 -21.17
C TYR A 55 6.23 7.02 -20.86
N ASP A 56 5.17 7.11 -20.05
CA ASP A 56 4.49 8.38 -19.71
C ASP A 56 5.08 8.97 -18.41
N PRO A 57 5.85 10.08 -18.48
CA PRO A 57 6.48 10.68 -17.30
C PRO A 57 5.49 11.28 -16.29
N ALA A 58 4.28 11.65 -16.72
CA ALA A 58 3.27 12.20 -15.82
C ALA A 58 2.72 11.12 -14.88
N LEU A 59 2.53 9.90 -15.39
CA LEU A 59 2.14 8.75 -14.57
C LEU A 59 3.22 8.40 -13.54
N ILE A 60 4.49 8.50 -13.92
CA ILE A 60 5.62 8.22 -13.03
C ILE A 60 5.67 9.23 -11.88
N ASN A 61 5.72 10.52 -12.20
CA ASN A 61 5.77 11.58 -11.17
C ASN A 61 4.54 11.52 -10.26
N GLY A 62 3.38 11.21 -10.83
CA GLY A 62 2.15 10.99 -10.09
C GLY A 62 2.21 9.80 -9.13
N SER A 63 2.84 8.68 -9.51
CA SER A 63 3.03 7.53 -8.63
C SER A 63 3.96 7.84 -7.46
N ILE A 64 5.09 8.52 -7.72
CA ILE A 64 6.05 8.94 -6.70
C ILE A 64 5.39 9.88 -5.67
N ALA A 65 4.64 10.89 -6.13
CA ALA A 65 3.97 11.82 -5.22
C ALA A 65 2.92 11.15 -4.31
N ARG A 66 2.22 10.12 -4.83
CA ARG A 66 1.16 9.41 -4.10
C ARG A 66 1.68 8.50 -2.99
N VAL A 67 2.93 8.01 -3.05
CA VAL A 67 3.47 7.13 -2.00
C VAL A 67 3.55 7.84 -0.66
N ASN A 68 3.86 9.14 -0.64
CA ASN A 68 3.86 9.94 0.59
C ASN A 68 2.46 9.99 1.21
N LYS A 69 1.42 10.09 0.38
CA LYS A 69 0.05 10.06 0.90
C LYS A 69 -0.33 8.70 1.50
N VAL A 70 0.26 7.60 1.02
CA VAL A 70 0.10 6.28 1.66
C VAL A 70 0.73 6.25 3.05
N ILE A 71 1.90 6.87 3.22
CA ILE A 71 2.57 6.99 4.53
C ILE A 71 1.71 7.84 5.49
N ASP A 72 1.20 8.98 5.05
CA ASP A 72 0.32 9.81 5.87
C ASP A 72 -0.93 9.04 6.31
N LEU A 73 -1.55 8.28 5.40
CA LEU A 73 -2.73 7.47 5.70
C LEU A 73 -2.43 6.33 6.67
N GLU A 74 -1.21 5.75 6.63
CA GLU A 74 -0.76 4.76 7.62
C GLU A 74 -0.73 5.38 9.02
N GLU A 75 -0.11 6.56 9.16
CA GLU A 75 -0.01 7.27 10.43
C GLU A 75 -1.39 7.66 10.97
N GLU A 76 -2.25 8.24 10.13
CA GLU A 76 -3.64 8.58 10.46
C GLU A 76 -4.44 7.35 10.93
N ALA A 77 -4.27 6.20 10.26
CA ALA A 77 -4.94 4.96 10.62
C ALA A 77 -4.45 4.43 11.98
N ILE A 78 -3.14 4.44 12.22
CA ILE A 78 -2.53 4.03 13.49
C ILE A 78 -3.05 4.90 14.64
N GLU A 79 -3.03 6.22 14.48
CA GLU A 79 -3.56 7.13 15.50
C GLU A 79 -5.03 6.87 15.82
N HIS A 80 -5.84 6.63 14.79
CA HIS A 80 -7.26 6.38 14.95
C HIS A 80 -7.50 5.06 15.71
N LEU A 81 -6.74 4.01 15.42
CA LEU A 81 -6.83 2.73 16.14
C LEU A 81 -6.44 2.87 17.62
N LEU A 82 -5.44 3.69 17.93
CA LEU A 82 -5.05 4.02 19.31
C LEU A 82 -6.16 4.76 20.05
N LYS A 83 -6.77 5.79 19.42
CA LYS A 83 -7.91 6.54 19.98
C LYS A 83 -9.13 5.65 20.24
N LEU A 84 -9.35 4.64 19.40
CA LEU A 84 -10.42 3.65 19.56
C LEU A 84 -10.13 2.60 20.65
N LYS A 85 -8.94 2.60 21.28
CA LYS A 85 -8.51 1.58 22.24
C LYS A 85 -8.69 0.16 21.68
N THR A 86 -8.27 -0.01 20.42
CA THR A 86 -8.35 -1.29 19.70
C THR A 86 -7.68 -2.40 20.52
N GLU A 87 -8.30 -3.58 20.53
CA GLU A 87 -7.76 -4.75 21.23
C GLU A 87 -6.30 -5.02 20.77
N PRO A 88 -5.36 -5.33 21.68
CA PRO A 88 -3.93 -5.41 21.35
C PRO A 88 -3.57 -6.36 20.20
N ARG A 89 -4.18 -7.55 20.12
CA ARG A 89 -3.94 -8.49 19.01
C ARG A 89 -4.44 -7.93 17.68
N ASN A 90 -5.62 -7.31 17.66
CA ASN A 90 -6.12 -6.58 16.50
C ASN A 90 -5.22 -5.42 16.11
N MET A 91 -4.72 -4.64 17.07
CA MET A 91 -3.80 -3.53 16.80
C MET A 91 -2.53 -4.05 16.09
N MET A 92 -1.94 -5.13 16.59
CA MET A 92 -0.78 -5.76 15.94
C MET A 92 -1.12 -6.24 14.52
N GLY A 93 -2.22 -6.98 14.35
CA GLY A 93 -2.64 -7.48 13.04
C GLY A 93 -2.90 -6.35 12.04
N ILE A 94 -3.62 -5.31 12.43
CA ILE A 94 -3.91 -4.18 11.55
C ILE A 94 -2.62 -3.41 11.20
N ARG A 95 -1.68 -3.25 12.13
CA ARG A 95 -0.37 -2.66 11.81
C ARG A 95 0.39 -3.46 10.75
N LEU A 96 0.35 -4.80 10.80
CA LEU A 96 0.98 -5.65 9.77
C LEU A 96 0.31 -5.51 8.40
N ILE A 97 -1.02 -5.33 8.39
CA ILE A 97 -1.78 -5.06 7.17
C ILE A 97 -1.39 -3.71 6.58
N LEU A 98 -1.38 -2.65 7.40
CA LEU A 98 -0.99 -1.29 6.97
C LEU A 98 0.44 -1.26 6.42
N GLU A 99 1.40 -1.87 7.12
CA GLU A 99 2.78 -2.01 6.67
C GLU A 99 2.84 -2.70 5.29
N SER A 100 2.07 -3.78 5.11
CA SER A 100 2.02 -4.52 3.85
C SER A 100 1.41 -3.70 2.71
N VAL A 101 0.38 -2.91 2.99
CA VAL A 101 -0.20 -1.97 2.01
C VAL A 101 0.83 -0.90 1.60
N ARG A 102 1.57 -0.33 2.56
CA ARG A 102 2.65 0.62 2.25
C ARG A 102 3.72 -0.02 1.38
N ARG A 103 4.15 -1.25 1.70
CA ARG A 103 5.14 -1.97 0.88
C ARG A 103 4.67 -2.21 -0.55
N ILE A 104 3.39 -2.54 -0.75
CA ILE A 104 2.81 -2.67 -2.11
C ILE A 104 2.90 -1.34 -2.87
N ALA A 105 2.61 -0.21 -2.22
CA ALA A 105 2.76 1.12 -2.82
C ALA A 105 4.22 1.43 -3.18
N GLU A 106 5.17 1.19 -2.26
CA GLU A 106 6.61 1.36 -2.48
C GLU A 106 7.11 0.51 -3.67
N TYR A 107 6.68 -0.75 -3.78
CA TYR A 107 7.04 -1.58 -4.93
C TYR A 107 6.38 -1.13 -6.24
N GLY A 108 5.21 -0.50 -6.17
CA GLY A 108 4.66 0.23 -7.30
C GLY A 108 5.59 1.35 -7.76
N THR A 109 6.15 2.13 -6.82
CA THR A 109 7.13 3.17 -7.14
C THR A 109 8.42 2.61 -7.74
N ASP A 110 8.97 1.50 -7.22
CA ASP A 110 10.12 0.80 -7.83
C ASP A 110 9.88 0.48 -9.32
N ILE A 111 8.65 0.10 -9.69
CA ILE A 111 8.29 -0.19 -11.09
C ILE A 111 8.29 1.10 -11.93
N ALA A 112 7.74 2.20 -11.39
CA ALA A 112 7.75 3.49 -12.06
C ALA A 112 9.18 4.00 -12.28
N GLU A 113 10.08 3.86 -11.31
CA GLU A 113 11.49 4.24 -11.45
C GLU A 113 12.20 3.47 -12.56
N ILE A 114 11.91 2.17 -12.69
CA ILE A 114 12.41 1.37 -13.82
C ILE A 114 11.88 1.91 -15.15
N ALA A 115 10.62 2.35 -15.21
CA ALA A 115 10.06 2.97 -16.41
C ALA A 115 10.81 4.26 -16.81
N ILE A 116 11.17 5.12 -15.84
CA ILE A 116 12.01 6.31 -16.10
C ILE A 116 13.34 5.90 -16.72
N ASN A 117 14.02 4.95 -16.10
CA ASN A 117 15.35 4.51 -16.54
C ASN A 117 15.32 3.92 -17.96
N LEU A 118 14.19 3.37 -18.38
CA LEU A 118 14.00 2.87 -19.75
C LEU A 118 13.55 3.96 -20.73
N SER A 119 12.84 5.02 -20.30
CA SER A 119 12.40 6.13 -21.17
C SER A 119 13.51 7.11 -21.53
N VAL A 120 14.57 7.18 -20.73
CA VAL A 120 15.73 8.07 -20.94
C VAL A 120 16.77 7.43 -21.89
N LYS A 121 16.55 6.18 -22.31
CA LYS A 121 17.45 5.44 -23.21
C LYS A 121 17.14 5.65 -24.69
#